data_AF-A0A352HP17-F1
#
_entry.id   AF-A0A352HP17-F1
#
_cell.length_a   1.000
_cell.length_b   1.000
_cell.length_c   1.000
_cell.angle_alpha   90.00
_cell.angle_beta   90.00
_cell.angle_gamma   90.00
#
_symmetry.space_group_name_H-M   'P 1'
#
loop_
_entity.id
_entity.type
_entity.pdbx_description
1 polymer ?
#
loop_
_entity_poly.entity_id
_entity_poly.type
_entity_poly.pdbx_seq_one_letter_code
_entity_poly.pdbx_strand_id
1 'polypeptide(L)' 'MTKEVAIVGPTASGKTRRAVSIARALHSEIISADSRQVYRGMTIGTGKDLEEYGEVPFHL' A
#
# COMPACT_ATOMS: atom_id res chain seq x y z
N MET A 1 -11.94 -18.90 6.83
CA MET A 1 -11.55 -17.60 7.41
C MET A 1 -10.42 -17.03 6.56
N THR A 2 -10.62 -15.83 6.03
CA THR A 2 -9.55 -15.08 5.37
C THR A 2 -8.64 -14.49 6.46
N LYS A 3 -7.32 -14.49 6.23
CA LYS A 3 -6.35 -13.88 7.16
C LYS A 3 -5.88 -12.56 6.56
N GLU A 4 -5.86 -11.52 7.38
CA GLU A 4 -5.53 -10.15 6.98
C GLU A 4 -4.45 -9.59 7.91
N VAL A 5 -3.63 -8.68 7.37
CA VAL A 5 -2.58 -7.98 8.12
C VAL A 5 -2.76 -6.47 7.93
N ALA A 6 -2.97 -5.75 9.03
CA ALA A 6 -3.03 -4.30 9.01
C ALA A 6 -1.64 -3.69 9.28
N ILE A 7 -1.18 -2.81 8.40
CA ILE A 7 0.07 -2.07 8.56
C ILE A 7 -0.26 -0.61 8.85
N VAL A 8 -0.10 -0.22 10.11
CA VAL A 8 -0.46 1.12 10.59
C VAL A 8 0.76 1.92 11.03
N GLY A 9 0.65 3.25 11.03
CA GLY A 9 1.71 4.16 11.46
C GLY A 9 1.63 5.53 10.79
N PRO A 10 2.44 6.50 11.24
CA PRO A 10 2.45 7.87 10.71
C PRO A 10 2.78 7.96 9.21
N THR A 11 2.43 9.09 8.58
CA THR A 11 2.90 9.40 7.22
C THR A 11 4.43 9.42 7.18
N ALA A 12 5.01 8.98 6.07
CA ALA A 12 6.46 8.86 5.86
C ALA A 12 7.21 7.84 6.76
N SER A 13 6.52 6.97 7.49
CA SER A 13 7.15 5.90 8.28
C SER A 13 7.60 4.66 7.47
N GLY A 14 7.47 4.68 6.14
CA GLY A 14 7.86 3.57 5.27
C GLY A 14 6.87 2.39 5.21
N LYS A 15 5.58 2.64 5.48
CA LYS A 15 4.53 1.60 5.46
C LYS A 15 4.44 0.87 4.12
N THR A 16 4.44 1.60 3.00
CA THR A 16 4.34 1.05 1.65
C THR A 16 5.44 0.03 1.38
N ARG A 17 6.71 0.42 1.61
CA ARG A 17 7.86 -0.50 1.57
C ARG A 17 7.65 -1.79 2.36
N ARG A 18 7.17 -1.66 3.59
CA ARG A 18 6.97 -2.81 4.48
C ARG A 18 5.81 -3.68 4.00
N ALA A 19 4.73 -3.09 3.51
CA ALA A 19 3.60 -3.78 2.92
C ALA A 19 4.02 -4.61 1.70
N VAL A 20 4.81 -4.03 0.79
CA VAL A 20 5.33 -4.73 -0.39
C VAL A 20 6.22 -5.91 -0.01
N SER A 21 7.12 -5.74 0.97
CA SER A 21 7.96 -6.83 1.46
C SER A 21 7.16 -7.99 2.04
N ILE A 22 6.09 -7.69 2.80
CA ILE A 22 5.21 -8.71 3.38
C ILE A 22 4.38 -9.39 2.30
N ALA A 23 3.82 -8.61 1.37
CA ALA A 23 2.98 -9.13 0.29
C ALA A 23 3.75 -10.10 -0.63
N ARG A 24 5.02 -9.79 -0.94
CA ARG A 24 5.90 -10.72 -1.67
C ARG A 24 6.16 -12.01 -0.91
N ALA A 25 6.41 -11.94 0.40
CA ALA A 25 6.70 -13.11 1.22
C ALA A 25 5.47 -14.02 1.42
N LEU A 26 4.26 -13.44 1.40
CA LEU A 26 3.00 -14.14 1.65
C LEU A 26 2.21 -14.45 0.37
N HIS A 27 2.71 -14.04 -0.79
CA HIS A 27 1.97 -14.08 -2.06
C HIS A 27 0.57 -13.45 -1.94
N SER A 28 0.50 -12.28 -1.32
CA SER A 28 -0.74 -11.56 -1.05
C SER A 28 -0.85 -10.27 -1.86
N GLU A 29 -2.02 -9.65 -1.78
CA GLU A 29 -2.34 -8.38 -2.41
C GLU A 29 -2.36 -7.25 -1.37
N ILE A 30 -2.24 -5.99 -1.80
CA ILE A 30 -2.30 -4.82 -0.91
C ILE A 30 -3.59 -4.04 -1.16
N ILE A 31 -4.27 -3.67 -0.09
CA ILE A 31 -5.41 -2.73 -0.13
C ILE A 31 -4.97 -1.46 0.60
N SER A 32 -5.04 -0.31 -0.06
CA SER A 32 -4.78 0.97 0.59
C SER A 32 -5.92 1.33 1.54
N ALA A 33 -5.54 1.78 2.73
CA ALA A 33 -6.45 2.31 3.75
C ALA A 33 -6.23 3.82 3.96
N ASP A 34 -5.68 4.52 2.96
CA ASP A 34 -5.46 5.97 2.99
C ASP A 34 -6.59 6.72 2.28
N SER A 35 -7.35 7.53 3.02
CA SER A 35 -8.50 8.27 2.51
C SER A 35 -8.18 9.31 1.44
N ARG A 36 -6.90 9.65 1.24
CA ARG A 36 -6.45 10.60 0.22
C ARG A 36 -5.97 9.87 -1.04
N GLN A 37 -5.52 8.61 -0.93
CA GLN A 37 -5.05 7.84 -2.08
C GLN A 37 -6.17 7.32 -3.00
N VAL A 38 -7.44 7.47 -2.65
CA VAL A 38 -8.56 7.12 -3.55
C VAL A 38 -8.74 8.13 -4.70
N TYR A 39 -8.28 9.38 -4.55
CA TYR A 39 -8.59 10.45 -5.50
C TYR A 39 -7.77 10.39 -6.80
N ARG A 40 -8.44 10.41 -7.95
CA ARG A 40 -7.78 10.43 -9.27
C ARG A 40 -7.04 11.75 -9.51
N GLY A 41 -5.91 11.69 -10.22
CA GLY A 41 -5.09 12.87 -10.54
C GLY A 41 -4.28 13.46 -9.38
N MET A 42 -4.40 12.91 -8.15
CA MET A 42 -3.70 13.41 -6.96
C MET A 42 -2.50 12.53 -6.55
N THR A 43 -1.63 12.16 -7.48
CA THR A 43 -0.52 11.20 -7.20
C THR A 43 0.52 11.76 -6.23
N ILE A 44 1.08 12.95 -6.53
CA ILE A 44 2.22 13.50 -5.78
C ILE A 44 1.81 13.92 -4.37
N GLY A 45 0.75 14.72 -4.24
CA GLY A 45 0.32 15.30 -2.95
C GLY A 45 -0.33 14.30 -1.97
N THR A 46 -0.52 13.05 -2.38
CA THR A 46 -1.09 11.98 -1.52
C THR A 46 -0.13 10.82 -1.34
N GLY A 47 1.13 10.94 -1.80
CA GLY A 47 2.15 9.92 -1.63
C GLY A 47 1.76 8.59 -2.27
N LYS A 48 1.14 8.61 -3.45
CA LYS A 48 0.86 7.40 -4.23
C LYS A 48 2.13 6.94 -4.93
N ASP A 49 3.01 6.31 -4.17
CA ASP A 49 4.26 5.75 -4.68
C ASP A 49 3.99 4.41 -5.38
N LEU A 50 3.18 4.45 -6.46
CA LEU A 50 2.70 3.28 -7.20
C LEU A 50 3.84 2.40 -7.72
N GLU A 51 4.97 3.01 -8.04
CA GLU A 51 6.18 2.32 -8.50
C GLU A 51 6.78 1.41 -7.42
N GLU A 52 6.61 1.72 -6.13
CA GLU A 52 7.15 0.90 -5.02
C GLU A 52 6.48 -0.48 -4.94
N TYR A 53 5.24 -0.61 -5.44
CA TYR A 53 4.49 -1.86 -5.47
C TYR A 53 5.10 -2.90 -6.43
N GLY A 54 5.72 -2.44 -7.53
CA GLY A 54 6.25 -3.30 -8.58
C GLY A 54 5.17 -4.25 -9.13
N GLU A 55 5.42 -5.55 -9.04
CA GLU A 55 4.49 -6.60 -9.52
C GLU A 55 3.42 -7.02 -8.50
N VAL A 56 3.45 -6.47 -7.29
CA VAL A 56 2.47 -6.83 -6.25
C VAL A 56 1.09 -6.26 -6.64
N PRO A 57 0.02 -7.08 -6.70
CA PRO A 57 -1.32 -6.56 -6.95
C PRO A 57 -1.76 -5.60 -5.83
N PHE A 58 -2.32 -4.46 -6.21
CA PHE A 58 -2.76 -3.44 -5.27
C PHE A 58 -4.10 -2.82 -5.66
N HIS A 59 -4.82 -2.34 -4.65
CA HIS A 59 -6.13 -1.70 -4.77
C HIS A 59 -6.11 -0.38 -4.00
N LEU A 60 -6.43 0.74 -4.66
CA LEU A 60 -6.47 2.09 -4.08
C LEU A 60 -7.89 2.64 -3.96
#